data_AF-A0A8H3DNL5-F1
#
_entry.id   AF-A0A8H3DNL5-F1
#
_cell.length_a   1.000
_cell.length_b   1.000
_cell.length_c   1.000
_cell.angle_alpha   90.00
_cell.angle_beta   90.00
_cell.angle_gamma   90.00
#
_symmetry.space_group_name_H-M   'P 1'
#
loop_
_entity.id
_entity.type
_entity.pdbx_description
1 polymer ?
#
loop_
_entity_poly.entity_id
_entity_poly.type
_entity_poly.pdbx_seq_one_letter_code
_entity_poly.pdbx_strand_id
1 'polypeptide(L)'
;MSPIQSGDVLVIPSSSGSDKFVKGTIQWSQDLGKSYSRDYYMGLAAVKGKDQKVLCFIEAERYQSAGGYDVTIDGSWQYGQKNKEGAGRFAVLHNKSYKPYQHRFTTAAVANMTVTINNNAKEVGTALGYGNEVERAQQLKVVADQFAKIFGDYMHNF
;
A
#
# COMPACT_ATOMS: atom_id res chain seq x y z
N MET A 1 -16.01 -3.56 -2.31
CA MET A 1 -15.36 -2.27 -2.64
C MET A 1 -14.93 -2.33 -4.09
N SER A 2 -15.22 -1.31 -4.89
CA SER A 2 -14.71 -1.22 -6.25
C SER A 2 -13.21 -0.87 -6.22
N PRO A 3 -12.37 -1.48 -7.09
CA PRO A 3 -10.96 -1.14 -7.15
C PRO A 3 -10.77 0.35 -7.47
N ILE A 4 -9.72 0.95 -6.91
CA ILE A 4 -9.30 2.30 -7.28
C ILE A 4 -8.87 2.36 -8.76
N GLN A 5 -9.14 3.48 -9.40
CA GLN A 5 -8.89 3.73 -10.82
C GLN A 5 -8.24 5.10 -11.04
N SER A 6 -7.68 5.31 -12.23
CA SER A 6 -7.22 6.63 -12.66
C SER A 6 -8.37 7.66 -12.55
N GLY A 7 -8.06 8.85 -12.04
CA GLY A 7 -9.03 9.91 -11.72
C GLY A 7 -9.60 9.87 -10.30
N ASP A 8 -9.45 8.76 -9.55
CA ASP A 8 -9.81 8.75 -8.13
C ASP A 8 -8.89 9.68 -7.32
N VAL A 9 -9.43 10.28 -6.26
CA VAL A 9 -8.67 11.16 -5.36
C VAL A 9 -8.43 10.46 -4.03
N LEU A 10 -7.16 10.30 -3.65
CA LEU A 10 -6.74 9.80 -2.35
C LEU A 10 -6.54 10.97 -1.38
N VAL A 11 -7.07 10.83 -0.17
CA VAL A 11 -6.86 11.76 0.93
C VAL A 11 -5.75 11.21 1.82
N ILE A 12 -4.59 11.85 1.77
CA ILE A 12 -3.41 11.48 2.56
C ILE A 12 -3.46 12.23 3.91
N PRO A 13 -3.39 11.52 5.04
CA PRO A 13 -3.50 12.15 6.35
C PRO A 13 -2.24 12.93 6.75
N SER A 14 -2.41 13.86 7.69
CA SER A 14 -1.30 14.62 8.27
C SER A 14 -0.28 13.69 8.95
N SER A 15 1.00 14.04 8.90
CA SER A 15 2.08 13.28 9.56
C SER A 15 2.02 13.30 11.10
N SER A 16 1.12 14.09 11.70
CA SER A 16 0.95 14.21 13.15
C SER A 16 -0.24 13.42 13.71
N GLY A 17 -1.12 12.87 12.86
CA GLY A 17 -2.33 12.14 13.27
C GLY A 17 -2.08 10.70 13.73
N SER A 18 -3.12 10.07 14.28
CA SER A 18 -3.10 8.63 14.62
C SER A 18 -3.20 7.73 13.38
N ASP A 19 -3.69 8.29 12.28
CA ASP A 19 -3.82 7.68 10.95
C ASP A 19 -2.62 8.00 10.03
N LYS A 20 -1.59 8.68 10.55
CA LYS A 20 -0.40 9.04 9.79
C LYS A 20 0.24 7.86 9.07
N PHE A 21 0.84 8.13 7.92
CA PHE A 21 1.62 7.13 7.23
C PHE A 21 2.91 6.84 8.01
N VAL A 22 3.30 5.57 7.97
CA VAL A 22 4.49 5.05 8.63
C VAL A 22 5.62 4.99 7.61
N LYS A 23 6.81 5.46 7.98
CA LYS A 23 7.98 5.33 7.13
C LYS A 23 8.54 3.91 7.26
N GLY A 24 8.81 3.25 6.14
CA GLY A 24 9.46 1.94 6.09
C GLY A 24 10.32 1.80 4.84
N THR A 25 11.33 0.93 4.91
CA THR A 25 12.25 0.68 3.81
C THR A 25 11.83 -0.55 3.03
N ILE A 26 11.81 -0.44 1.70
CA ILE A 26 11.53 -1.54 0.77
C ILE A 26 12.80 -1.84 -0.02
N GLN A 27 13.19 -3.11 0.00
CA GLN A 27 14.38 -3.62 -0.69
C GLN A 27 13.97 -4.63 -1.77
N TRP A 28 14.63 -4.56 -2.92
CA TRP A 28 14.45 -5.50 -4.02
C TRP A 28 15.72 -5.61 -4.85
N SER A 29 15.70 -6.52 -5.81
CA SER A 29 16.77 -6.68 -6.80
C SER A 29 16.18 -6.54 -8.21
N GLN A 30 16.89 -5.84 -9.09
CA GLN A 30 16.59 -5.72 -10.52
C GLN A 30 17.90 -5.59 -11.31
N ASP A 31 17.85 -5.46 -12.64
CA ASP A 31 19.04 -5.22 -13.48
C ASP A 31 20.19 -6.21 -13.21
N LEU A 32 19.95 -7.50 -13.48
CA LEU A 32 20.93 -8.59 -13.29
C LEU A 32 21.43 -8.73 -11.84
N GLY A 33 20.53 -8.60 -10.87
CA GLY A 33 20.84 -8.89 -9.47
C GLY A 33 21.26 -7.65 -8.66
N LYS A 34 21.32 -6.47 -9.26
CA LYS A 34 21.62 -5.22 -8.54
C LYS A 34 20.56 -4.96 -7.47
N SER A 35 21.02 -4.81 -6.23
CA SER A 35 20.19 -4.51 -5.07
C SER A 35 19.80 -3.03 -5.03
N TYR A 36 18.54 -2.76 -4.74
CA TYR A 36 17.98 -1.44 -4.54
C TYR A 36 17.27 -1.37 -3.18
N SER A 37 17.32 -0.19 -2.58
CA SER A 37 16.67 0.12 -1.30
C SER A 37 16.10 1.52 -1.39
N ARG A 38 14.81 1.67 -1.07
CA ARG A 38 14.13 2.98 -1.03
C ARG A 38 13.20 3.05 0.16
N ASP A 39 13.06 4.25 0.70
CA ASP A 39 12.14 4.54 1.78
C ASP A 39 10.78 4.95 1.23
N TYR A 40 9.72 4.49 1.89
CA TYR A 40 8.34 4.79 1.54
C TYR A 40 7.57 5.17 2.80
N TYR A 41 6.64 6.10 2.65
CA TYR A 41 5.56 6.30 3.60
C TYR A 41 4.39 5.42 3.19
N MET A 42 3.88 4.61 4.12
CA MET A 42 2.81 3.65 3.87
C MET A 42 1.69 3.79 4.89
N GLY A 43 0.45 3.71 4.43
CA GLY A 43 -0.71 3.83 5.29
C GLY A 43 -2.02 3.60 4.54
N LEU A 44 -3.12 3.81 5.24
CA LEU A 44 -4.46 3.75 4.66
C LEU A 44 -4.89 5.15 4.23
N ALA A 45 -5.12 5.34 2.92
CA ALA A 45 -5.69 6.57 2.38
C ALA A 45 -7.20 6.38 2.19
N ALA A 46 -7.99 7.39 2.57
CA ALA A 46 -9.40 7.42 2.19
C ALA A 46 -9.54 7.76 0.71
N VAL A 47 -10.55 7.20 0.04
CA VAL A 47 -10.85 7.55 -1.36
C VAL A 47 -12.01 8.56 -1.35
N LYS A 48 -11.75 9.77 -1.83
CA LYS A 48 -12.73 10.87 -1.80
C LYS A 48 -14.01 10.47 -2.54
N GLY A 49 -15.16 10.69 -1.89
CA GLY A 49 -16.47 10.32 -2.45
C GLY A 49 -16.80 8.83 -2.40
N LYS A 50 -15.97 8.00 -1.76
CA LYS A 50 -16.23 6.56 -1.55
C LYS A 50 -16.08 6.23 -0.07
N ASP A 51 -16.95 5.37 0.46
CA ASP A 51 -16.80 4.81 1.80
C ASP A 51 -15.81 3.63 1.78
N GLN A 52 -14.54 3.94 1.49
CA GLN A 52 -13.46 2.96 1.48
C GLN A 52 -12.10 3.60 1.78
N LYS A 53 -11.20 2.79 2.34
CA LYS A 53 -9.77 3.09 2.45
C LYS A 53 -8.96 2.07 1.70
N VAL A 54 -7.84 2.50 1.12
CA VAL A 54 -6.90 1.66 0.38
C VAL A 54 -5.50 1.79 0.95
N LEU A 55 -4.69 0.73 0.82
CA LEU A 55 -3.26 0.86 1.07
C LEU A 55 -2.65 1.80 0.03
N CYS A 56 -1.83 2.71 0.51
CA CYS A 56 -1.10 3.67 -0.29
C CYS A 56 0.36 3.70 0.16
N PHE A 57 1.26 3.73 -0.82
CA PHE A 57 2.69 3.85 -0.62
C PHE A 57 3.20 5.04 -1.42
N ILE A 58 3.96 5.92 -0.78
CA ILE A 58 4.54 7.10 -1.43
C ILE A 58 6.04 7.07 -1.14
N GLU A 59 6.86 7.03 -2.19
CA GLU A 59 8.32 7.13 -2.08
C GLU A 59 8.69 8.39 -1.29
N ALA A 60 9.64 8.29 -0.35
CA ALA A 60 9.90 9.34 0.63
C ALA A 60 10.20 10.71 0.02
N GLU A 61 10.89 10.76 -1.12
CA GLU A 61 11.19 12.01 -1.86
C GLU A 61 9.95 12.68 -2.46
N ARG A 62 8.81 11.97 -2.51
CA ARG A 62 7.53 12.43 -3.06
C ARG A 62 6.48 12.70 -1.98
N TYR A 63 6.77 12.31 -0.75
CA TYR A 63 5.84 12.43 0.36
C TYR A 63 5.83 13.86 0.91
N GLN A 64 4.65 14.47 0.97
CA GLN A 64 4.47 15.79 1.57
C GLN A 64 4.14 15.60 3.06
N SER A 65 5.04 16.02 3.95
CA SER A 65 4.85 15.88 5.40
C SER A 65 4.04 17.02 6.03
N ALA A 66 3.76 18.09 5.28
CA ALA A 66 3.06 19.26 5.79
C ALA A 66 1.54 19.12 5.61
N GLY A 67 0.82 18.85 6.70
CA GLY A 67 -0.64 18.72 6.69
C GLY A 67 -1.14 17.48 5.93
N GLY A 68 -2.46 17.29 5.95
CA GLY A 68 -3.11 16.32 5.06
C GLY A 68 -3.34 16.95 3.67
N TYR A 69 -3.32 16.13 2.63
CA TYR A 69 -3.47 16.59 1.24
C TYR A 69 -4.22 15.60 0.38
N ASP A 70 -4.85 16.13 -0.67
CA ASP A 70 -5.53 15.35 -1.70
C ASP A 70 -4.57 15.11 -2.86
N VAL A 71 -4.56 13.89 -3.39
CA VAL A 71 -3.79 13.54 -4.58
C VAL A 71 -4.63 12.73 -5.55
N THR A 72 -4.59 13.13 -6.82
CA THR A 72 -5.30 12.41 -7.89
C THR A 72 -4.44 11.25 -8.37
N ILE A 73 -5.05 10.06 -8.49
CA ILE A 73 -4.43 8.93 -9.16
C ILE A 73 -4.38 9.23 -10.65
N ASP A 74 -3.18 9.27 -11.20
CA ASP A 74 -2.91 9.49 -12.61
C ASP A 74 -1.84 8.52 -13.11
N GLY A 75 -1.34 8.73 -14.33
CA GLY A 75 -0.31 7.89 -14.94
C GLY A 75 1.06 7.90 -14.24
N SER A 76 1.28 8.72 -13.20
CA SER A 76 2.47 8.66 -12.36
C SER A 76 2.41 7.55 -11.29
N TRP A 77 1.20 7.05 -11.02
CA TRP A 77 0.96 5.98 -10.04
C TRP A 77 1.04 4.59 -10.65
N GLN A 78 1.35 3.62 -9.80
CA GLN A 78 1.26 2.20 -10.08
C GLN A 78 0.39 1.50 -9.04
N TYR A 79 -0.10 0.30 -9.36
CA TYR A 79 -0.86 -0.52 -8.41
C TYR A 79 -0.43 -1.98 -8.38
N GLY A 80 -0.60 -2.60 -7.22
CA GLY A 80 -0.68 -4.05 -7.09
C GLY A 80 -2.10 -4.47 -6.74
N GLN A 81 -2.42 -5.75 -6.88
CA GLN A 81 -3.74 -6.31 -6.59
C GLN A 81 -3.64 -7.82 -6.33
N LYS A 82 -4.59 -8.33 -5.55
CA LYS A 82 -4.63 -9.75 -5.16
C LYS A 82 -5.00 -10.67 -6.32
N ASN A 83 -5.88 -10.21 -7.21
CA ASN A 83 -6.39 -10.97 -8.35
C ASN A 83 -6.76 -10.04 -9.52
N LYS A 84 -7.13 -10.63 -10.66
CA LYS A 84 -7.43 -9.90 -11.91
C LYS A 84 -8.65 -9.00 -11.80
N GLU A 85 -9.56 -9.31 -10.88
CA GLU A 85 -10.77 -8.54 -10.57
C GLU A 85 -10.46 -7.25 -9.78
N GLY A 86 -9.21 -7.05 -9.36
CA GLY A 86 -8.76 -5.86 -8.62
C GLY A 86 -9.04 -5.92 -7.12
N ALA A 87 -9.30 -7.10 -6.57
CA ALA A 87 -9.44 -7.26 -5.13
C ALA A 87 -8.17 -6.78 -4.42
N GLY A 88 -8.33 -5.98 -3.37
CA GLY A 88 -7.20 -5.47 -2.59
C GLY A 88 -6.25 -4.55 -3.36
N ARG A 89 -6.73 -3.88 -4.42
CA ARG A 89 -5.89 -2.98 -5.21
C ARG A 89 -5.35 -1.84 -4.33
N PHE A 90 -4.03 -1.67 -4.33
CA PHE A 90 -3.34 -0.63 -3.57
C PHE A 90 -2.55 0.28 -4.50
N ALA A 91 -2.32 1.52 -4.07
CA ALA A 91 -1.66 2.54 -4.88
C ALA A 91 -0.20 2.77 -4.44
N VAL A 92 0.69 3.01 -5.41
CA VAL A 92 2.10 3.31 -5.20
C VAL A 92 2.51 4.50 -6.05
N LEU A 93 3.02 5.56 -5.43
CA LEU A 93 3.65 6.68 -6.09
C LEU A 93 5.17 6.60 -5.91
N HIS A 94 5.89 6.32 -7.00
CA HIS A 94 7.35 6.20 -6.97
C HIS A 94 7.96 6.38 -8.36
N ASN A 95 9.29 6.42 -8.44
CA ASN A 95 9.97 6.35 -9.72
C ASN A 95 9.73 5.01 -10.44
N LYS A 96 8.97 5.05 -11.55
CA LYS A 96 8.60 3.88 -12.38
C LYS A 96 9.77 3.18 -13.08
N SER A 97 11.00 3.74 -13.05
CA SER A 97 12.19 2.98 -13.47
C SER A 97 12.53 1.86 -12.49
N TYR A 98 12.05 1.96 -11.25
CA TYR A 98 12.13 0.89 -10.27
C TYR A 98 11.05 -0.15 -10.56
N LYS A 99 11.46 -1.43 -10.54
CA LYS A 99 10.58 -2.56 -10.82
C LYS A 99 10.49 -3.53 -9.64
N PRO A 100 10.21 -3.07 -8.41
CA PRO A 100 9.89 -3.98 -7.31
C PRO A 100 8.63 -4.78 -7.66
N TYR A 101 8.64 -6.07 -7.33
CA TYR A 101 7.44 -6.89 -7.37
C TYR A 101 6.42 -6.43 -6.31
N GLN A 102 5.13 -6.59 -6.60
CA GLN A 102 4.05 -6.07 -5.76
C GLN A 102 4.09 -6.60 -4.31
N HIS A 103 4.50 -7.86 -4.12
CA HIS A 103 4.60 -8.48 -2.80
C HIS A 103 5.57 -7.75 -1.85
N ARG A 104 6.55 -7.00 -2.38
CA ARG A 104 7.50 -6.24 -1.56
C ARG A 104 6.80 -5.13 -0.76
N PHE A 105 5.80 -4.49 -1.37
CA PHE A 105 5.01 -3.45 -0.71
C PHE A 105 4.10 -4.03 0.36
N THR A 106 3.40 -5.12 0.06
CA THR A 106 2.48 -5.74 1.01
C THR A 106 3.23 -6.39 2.18
N THR A 107 4.39 -7.02 1.94
CA THR A 107 5.29 -7.46 3.03
C THR A 107 5.75 -6.29 3.89
N ALA A 108 6.15 -5.15 3.29
CA ALA A 108 6.56 -3.98 4.05
C ALA A 108 5.41 -3.37 4.86
N ALA A 109 4.21 -3.28 4.29
CA ALA A 109 3.02 -2.83 5.01
C ALA A 109 2.72 -3.75 6.19
N VAL A 110 2.70 -5.07 6.00
CA VAL A 110 2.51 -5.99 7.11
C VAL A 110 3.60 -5.82 8.17
N ALA A 111 4.87 -5.74 7.81
CA ALA A 111 5.96 -5.61 8.79
C ALA A 111 5.90 -4.28 9.58
N ASN A 112 5.66 -3.15 8.92
CA ASN A 112 5.75 -1.83 9.52
C ASN A 112 4.42 -1.34 10.13
N MET A 113 3.30 -1.67 9.49
CA MET A 113 1.97 -1.27 9.97
C MET A 113 1.49 -2.15 11.13
N THR A 114 2.01 -3.38 11.28
CA THR A 114 1.79 -4.22 12.48
C THR A 114 2.38 -3.60 13.75
N VAL A 115 3.46 -2.82 13.62
CA VAL A 115 4.19 -2.25 14.77
C VAL A 115 3.68 -0.84 15.14
N THR A 116 3.08 -0.11 14.19
CA THR A 116 2.79 1.33 14.38
C THR A 116 1.30 1.68 14.29
N ILE A 117 0.48 0.89 13.58
CA ILE A 117 -0.97 1.12 13.48
C ILE A 117 -1.65 0.37 14.62
N ASN A 118 -1.50 0.91 15.82
CA ASN A 118 -1.88 0.29 17.08
C ASN A 118 -3.36 -0.11 17.25
N ASN A 119 -4.24 -0.03 16.24
CA ASN A 119 -5.64 -0.48 16.37
C ASN A 119 -6.35 -1.04 15.11
N ASN A 120 -5.77 -1.05 13.90
CA ASN A 120 -6.55 -1.24 12.66
C ASN A 120 -6.13 -2.42 11.76
N ALA A 121 -5.60 -3.52 12.30
CA ALA A 121 -5.31 -4.75 11.54
C ALA A 121 -6.50 -5.22 10.66
N LYS A 122 -7.72 -5.01 11.16
CA LYS A 122 -8.97 -5.27 10.43
C LYS A 122 -9.12 -4.37 9.20
N GLU A 123 -8.83 -3.07 9.30
CA GLU A 123 -8.89 -2.16 8.16
C GLU A 123 -7.83 -2.52 7.11
N VAL A 124 -6.63 -2.93 7.55
CA VAL A 124 -5.56 -3.39 6.64
C VAL A 124 -5.99 -4.65 5.91
N GLY A 125 -6.46 -5.69 6.61
CA GLY A 125 -6.98 -6.91 5.98
C GLY A 125 -8.14 -6.65 5.02
N THR A 126 -9.01 -5.69 5.36
CA THR A 126 -10.11 -5.24 4.52
C THR A 126 -9.62 -4.54 3.25
N ALA A 127 -8.70 -3.57 3.38
CA ALA A 127 -8.08 -2.85 2.26
C ALA A 127 -7.31 -3.79 1.32
N LEU A 128 -6.82 -4.91 1.87
CA LEU A 128 -6.12 -5.96 1.16
C LEU A 128 -7.04 -7.03 0.53
N GLY A 129 -8.36 -6.92 0.71
CA GLY A 129 -9.33 -7.83 0.08
C GLY A 129 -9.47 -9.19 0.78
N TYR A 130 -9.20 -9.27 2.08
CA TYR A 130 -9.45 -10.44 2.93
C TYR A 130 -10.70 -10.29 3.82
N GLY A 131 -11.36 -9.12 3.78
CA GLY A 131 -12.64 -8.89 4.44
C GLY A 131 -12.60 -9.03 5.98
N ASN A 132 -13.76 -9.33 6.57
CA ASN A 132 -13.93 -9.56 8.01
C ASN A 132 -13.57 -11.02 8.43
N GLU A 133 -13.06 -11.85 7.52
CA GLU A 133 -12.95 -13.31 7.68
C GLU A 133 -11.84 -13.79 8.62
N VAL A 134 -11.23 -12.91 9.41
CA VAL A 134 -10.13 -13.32 10.28
C VAL A 134 -10.32 -12.74 11.68
N GLU A 135 -10.19 -13.55 12.73
CA GLU A 135 -10.24 -13.05 14.11
C GLU A 135 -8.98 -12.21 14.41
N ARG A 136 -9.15 -11.08 15.14
CA ARG A 136 -8.13 -10.01 15.38
C ARG A 136 -6.71 -10.51 15.68
N ALA A 137 -6.54 -11.66 16.32
CA ALA A 137 -5.24 -12.19 16.74
C ALA A 137 -4.53 -13.06 15.68
N GLN A 138 -5.27 -13.64 14.72
CA GLN A 138 -4.72 -14.53 13.68
C GLN A 138 -4.58 -13.85 12.31
N GLN A 139 -5.19 -12.66 12.13
CA GLN A 139 -5.23 -11.96 10.83
C GLN A 139 -3.86 -11.65 10.27
N LEU A 140 -2.91 -11.22 11.08
CA LEU A 140 -1.70 -10.59 10.56
C LEU A 140 -0.73 -11.58 9.96
N LYS A 141 -0.49 -12.72 10.62
CA LYS A 141 0.34 -13.79 10.06
C LYS A 141 -0.33 -14.45 8.85
N VAL A 142 -1.65 -14.66 8.90
CA VAL A 142 -2.40 -15.21 7.77
C VAL A 142 -2.39 -14.26 6.57
N VAL A 143 -2.60 -12.96 6.78
CA VAL A 143 -2.48 -11.92 5.75
C VAL A 143 -1.05 -11.86 5.23
N ALA A 144 -0.02 -11.87 6.10
CA ALA A 144 1.38 -11.94 5.70
C ALA A 144 1.66 -13.15 4.80
N ASP A 145 1.26 -14.34 5.24
CA ASP A 145 1.48 -15.62 4.57
C ASP A 145 0.68 -15.70 3.27
N GLN A 146 -0.51 -15.10 3.21
CA GLN A 146 -1.34 -15.05 2.01
C GLN A 146 -0.86 -13.99 1.01
N PHE A 147 -0.26 -12.88 1.46
CA PHE A 147 0.40 -11.92 0.57
C PHE A 147 1.72 -12.44 0.03
N ALA A 148 2.45 -13.18 0.86
CA ALA A 148 3.60 -13.93 0.40
C ALA A 148 3.17 -14.80 -0.79
N LYS A 149 2.03 -15.49 -0.76
CA LYS A 149 1.56 -16.29 -1.92
C LYS A 149 1.33 -15.51 -3.23
N ILE A 150 1.30 -14.18 -3.21
CA ILE A 150 1.21 -13.30 -4.41
C ILE A 150 2.62 -12.98 -4.96
N PHE A 151 3.62 -13.81 -4.65
CA PHE A 151 4.98 -13.71 -5.18
C PHE A 151 4.97 -13.69 -6.72
N GLY A 152 5.78 -12.79 -7.29
CA GLY A 152 6.18 -12.85 -8.70
C GLY A 152 5.58 -11.81 -9.63
N ASP A 153 4.50 -11.12 -9.24
CA ASP A 153 3.89 -10.13 -10.11
C ASP A 153 4.52 -8.75 -9.98
N TYR A 154 4.76 -8.10 -11.12
CA TYR A 154 5.17 -6.71 -11.17
C TYR A 154 4.00 -5.78 -10.87
N MET A 155 4.32 -4.56 -10.47
CA MET A 155 3.36 -3.48 -10.38
C MET A 155 2.76 -3.15 -11.76
N HIS A 156 1.48 -2.82 -11.78
CA HIS A 156 0.73 -2.36 -12.95
C HIS A 156 0.68 -0.84 -13.00
N ASN A 157 0.45 -0.26 -14.17
CA ASN A 157 0.16 1.18 -14.30
C ASN A 157 -1.35 1.42 -14.23
N PHE A 158 -1.77 2.53 -13.63
CA PHE A 158 -3.16 3.00 -13.66
C PHE A 158 -3.59 3.51 -15.04
#